data_AF-R9IXQ4-F1
#
_entry.id   AF-R9IXQ4-F1
#
_cell.length_a   1.000
_cell.length_b   1.000
_cell.length_c   1.000
_cell.angle_alpha   90.00
_cell.angle_beta   90.00
_cell.angle_gamma   90.00
#
_symmetry.space_group_name_H-M   'P 1'
#
loop_
_entity.id
_entity.type
_entity.pdbx_description
1 polymer ?
#
loop_
_entity_poly.entity_id
_entity_poly.type
_entity_poly.pdbx_seq_one_letter_code
_entity_poly.pdbx_strand_id
1 'polypeptide(L)'
;MERVKKMIQTSDIITLILGIASLVTACGTILLSFRYNKLVQGQVEMQIRERITNARIRYEDLTIQYNEELNNDLIISVFESAKEEFLNSYDEACQKYLDKKVDKERFKKSYFVEIQSIVKNDNFKEKYDSQSTDYKATVKVYNEWFNLEK
;
A
#
# COMPACT_ATOMS: atom_id res chain seq x y z
N MET A 1 28.51 52.97 28.82
CA MET A 1 27.92 51.75 29.40
C MET A 1 26.44 51.57 29.10
N GLU A 2 25.61 52.61 29.19
CA GLU A 2 24.15 52.52 29.02
C GLU A 2 23.68 52.14 27.61
N ARG A 3 24.34 52.67 26.56
CA ARG A 3 24.09 52.26 25.16
C ARG A 3 24.35 50.78 24.91
N VAL A 4 25.37 50.21 25.55
CA VAL A 4 25.73 48.78 25.42
C VAL A 4 24.67 47.90 26.07
N LYS A 5 24.17 48.26 27.27
CA LYS A 5 23.07 47.53 27.92
C LYS A 5 21.78 47.53 27.09
N LYS A 6 21.43 48.68 26.50
CA LYS A 6 20.24 48.80 25.64
C LYS A 6 20.35 47.94 24.37
N MET A 7 21.55 47.89 23.77
CA MET A 7 21.84 47.07 22.61
C MET A 7 21.74 45.56 22.90
N ILE A 8 22.23 45.12 24.06
CA ILE A 8 22.12 43.73 24.52
C ILE A 8 20.64 43.36 24.74
N GLN A 9 19.87 44.21 25.42
CA GLN A 9 18.44 43.98 25.64
C GLN A 9 17.63 43.88 24.33
N THR A 10 17.96 44.70 23.31
CA THR A 10 17.32 44.58 22.00
C THR A 10 17.67 43.28 21.28
N SER A 11 18.89 42.78 21.43
CA SER A 11 19.31 41.49 20.87
C SER A 11 18.53 40.33 21.49
N ASP A 12 18.37 40.33 22.82
CA ASP A 12 17.65 39.28 23.55
C ASP A 12 16.17 39.23 23.15
N ILE A 13 15.54 40.40 22.97
CA ILE A 13 14.15 40.50 22.48
C ILE A 13 14.02 39.95 21.05
N ILE A 14 14.97 40.26 20.17
CA ILE A 14 14.98 39.73 18.79
C ILE A 14 15.13 38.20 18.81
N THR A 15 16.04 37.67 19.62
CA THR A 15 16.24 36.21 19.76
C THR A 15 14.97 35.53 20.28
N LEU A 16 14.27 36.13 21.25
CA LEU A 16 13.01 35.61 21.75
C LEU A 16 11.92 35.57 20.66
N ILE A 17 11.78 36.65 19.87
CA ILE A 17 10.81 36.71 18.76
C ILE A 17 11.12 35.66 17.70
N LEU A 18 12.40 35.49 17.32
CA LEU A 18 12.83 34.47 16.37
C LEU A 18 12.56 33.04 16.89
N GLY A 19 12.76 32.82 18.20
CA GLY A 19 12.42 31.55 18.85
C GLY A 19 10.92 31.25 18.81
N ILE A 20 10.07 32.25 19.05
CA ILE A 20 8.62 32.09 18.98
C ILE A 20 8.17 31.84 17.53
N ALA A 21 8.69 32.61 16.58
CA ALA A 21 8.37 32.45 15.16
C ALA A 21 8.74 31.06 14.63
N SER A 22 9.91 30.53 15.02
CA SER A 22 10.35 29.18 14.64
C SER A 22 9.51 28.07 15.28
N LEU A 23 9.03 28.26 16.51
CA LEU A 23 8.09 27.32 17.13
C LEU A 23 6.74 27.29 16.40
N VAL A 24 6.22 28.45 16.01
CA VAL A 24 4.96 28.56 15.25
C VAL A 24 5.08 27.89 13.89
N THR A 25 6.19 28.12 13.16
CA THR A 25 6.40 27.46 11.86
C THR A 25 6.56 25.95 12.01
N ALA A 26 7.27 25.47 13.04
CA ALA A 26 7.40 24.03 13.32
C ALA A 26 6.03 23.37 13.61
N CYS A 27 5.17 24.00 14.40
CA CYS A 27 3.80 23.51 14.62
C CYS A 27 3.00 23.48 13.32
N GLY A 28 3.14 24.51 12.47
CA GLY A 28 2.50 24.57 11.16
C GLY A 28 2.95 23.46 10.22
N THR A 29 4.25 23.16 10.16
CA THR A 29 4.80 22.11 9.29
C THR A 29 4.36 20.71 9.74
N ILE A 30 4.27 20.45 11.05
CA ILE A 30 3.75 19.19 11.60
C ILE A 30 2.29 18.96 11.15
N LEU A 31 1.44 19.98 11.28
CA LEU A 31 0.03 19.88 10.84
C LEU A 31 -0.10 19.62 9.34
N LEU A 32 0.71 20.31 8.53
CA LEU A 32 0.74 20.10 7.09
C LEU A 32 1.25 18.69 6.74
N SER A 33 2.25 18.19 7.45
CA SER A 33 2.78 16.83 7.29
C SER A 33 1.70 15.77 7.50
N PHE A 34 0.83 15.92 8.52
CA PHE A 34 -0.30 15.01 8.70
C PHE A 34 -1.28 15.01 7.53
N ARG A 35 -1.59 16.18 6.95
CA ARG A 35 -2.45 16.29 5.76
C ARG A 35 -1.80 15.65 4.54
N TYR A 36 -0.50 15.91 4.36
CA TYR A 36 0.29 15.35 3.27
C TYR A 36 0.33 13.81 3.36
N ASN A 37 0.60 13.25 4.54
CA ASN A 37 0.61 11.80 4.74
C ASN A 37 -0.72 11.14 4.35
N LYS A 38 -1.86 11.78 4.64
CA LYS A 38 -3.17 11.28 4.23
C LYS A 38 -3.37 11.30 2.71
N LEU A 39 -2.88 12.33 2.03
CA LEU A 39 -2.91 12.39 0.56
C LEU A 39 -2.04 11.30 -0.06
N VAL A 40 -0.83 11.10 0.49
CA VAL A 40 0.09 10.03 0.06
C VAL A 40 -0.54 8.65 0.24
N GLN A 41 -1.21 8.39 1.37
CA GLN A 41 -1.97 7.14 1.57
C GLN A 41 -3.04 6.95 0.49
N GLY A 42 -3.80 8.00 0.17
CA GLY A 42 -4.79 7.95 -0.92
C GLY A 42 -4.19 7.65 -2.29
N GLN A 43 -3.00 8.17 -2.58
CA GLN A 43 -2.27 7.86 -3.81
C GLN A 43 -1.81 6.40 -3.86
N VAL A 44 -1.28 5.87 -2.75
CA VAL A 44 -0.89 4.46 -2.64
C VAL A 44 -2.10 3.54 -2.89
N GLU A 45 -3.26 3.86 -2.30
CA GLU A 45 -4.49 3.10 -2.51
C GLU A 45 -4.96 3.13 -3.98
N MET A 46 -4.82 4.26 -4.66
CA MET A 46 -5.13 4.37 -6.09
C MET A 46 -4.17 3.53 -6.94
N GLN A 47 -2.86 3.56 -6.65
CA GLN A 47 -1.85 2.74 -7.34
C GLN A 47 -2.11 1.23 -7.16
N ILE A 48 -2.49 0.82 -5.96
CA ILE A 48 -2.89 -0.58 -5.69
C ILE A 48 -4.08 -0.96 -6.57
N ARG A 49 -5.12 -0.12 -6.61
CA ARG A 49 -6.32 -0.38 -7.40
C ARG A 49 -6.00 -0.48 -8.90
N GLU A 50 -5.23 0.45 -9.42
CA GLU A 50 -4.81 0.45 -10.82
C GLU A 50 -4.01 -0.81 -11.16
N ARG A 51 -3.01 -1.16 -10.35
CA ARG A 51 -2.17 -2.34 -10.59
C ARG A 51 -2.97 -3.64 -10.57
N ILE A 52 -3.83 -3.84 -9.56
CA ILE A 52 -4.69 -5.01 -9.48
C ILE A 52 -5.63 -5.07 -10.69
N THR A 53 -6.21 -3.94 -11.09
CA THR A 53 -7.16 -3.87 -12.21
C THR A 53 -6.47 -4.22 -13.53
N ASN A 54 -5.29 -3.65 -13.78
CA ASN A 54 -4.53 -3.90 -15.00
C ASN A 54 -4.06 -5.36 -15.08
N ALA A 55 -3.60 -5.93 -13.97
CA ALA A 55 -3.20 -7.34 -13.93
C ALA A 55 -4.39 -8.27 -14.11
N ARG A 56 -5.56 -7.94 -13.51
CA ARG A 56 -6.81 -8.69 -13.69
C ARG A 56 -7.26 -8.70 -15.13
N ILE A 57 -7.38 -7.53 -15.76
CA ILE A 57 -7.83 -7.41 -17.15
C ILE A 57 -6.92 -8.23 -18.06
N ARG A 58 -5.60 -8.10 -17.92
CA ARG A 58 -4.65 -8.86 -18.72
C ARG A 58 -4.80 -10.39 -18.54
N TYR A 59 -4.99 -10.84 -17.31
CA TYR A 59 -5.18 -12.26 -17.01
C TYR A 59 -6.52 -12.77 -17.58
N GLU A 60 -7.61 -12.03 -17.40
CA GLU A 60 -8.94 -12.38 -17.90
C GLU A 60 -8.98 -12.38 -19.44
N ASP A 61 -8.40 -11.38 -20.10
CA ASP A 61 -8.32 -11.30 -21.56
C ASP A 61 -7.59 -12.51 -22.15
N LEU A 62 -6.45 -12.90 -21.56
CA LEU A 62 -5.71 -14.09 -22.00
C LEU A 62 -6.49 -15.38 -21.73
N THR A 63 -7.16 -15.46 -20.58
CA THR A 63 -8.00 -16.62 -20.23
C THR A 63 -9.14 -16.80 -21.22
N ILE A 64 -9.82 -15.73 -21.61
CA ILE A 64 -10.96 -15.77 -22.53
C ILE A 64 -10.48 -16.04 -23.96
N GLN A 65 -9.44 -15.32 -24.40
CA GLN A 65 -8.99 -15.36 -25.80
C GLN A 65 -8.37 -16.69 -26.19
N TYR A 66 -7.63 -17.32 -25.28
CA TYR A 66 -6.81 -18.50 -25.60
C TYR A 66 -7.24 -19.76 -24.85
N ASN A 67 -8.44 -19.79 -24.24
CA ASN A 67 -8.93 -20.93 -23.46
C ASN A 67 -8.81 -22.27 -24.22
N GLU A 68 -9.03 -22.25 -25.54
CA GLU A 68 -8.99 -23.44 -26.41
C GLU A 68 -7.63 -23.66 -27.12
N GLU A 69 -6.70 -22.71 -26.99
CA GLU A 69 -5.40 -22.68 -27.70
C GLU A 69 -4.18 -22.81 -26.77
N LEU A 70 -4.39 -23.21 -25.51
CA LEU A 70 -3.33 -23.52 -24.52
C LEU A 70 -2.52 -24.80 -24.86
N ASN A 71 -2.30 -25.07 -26.15
CA ASN A 71 -1.42 -26.12 -26.67
C ASN A 71 -0.10 -25.56 -27.21
N ASN A 72 0.04 -24.23 -27.26
CA ASN A 72 1.26 -23.54 -27.69
C ASN A 72 2.08 -23.11 -26.46
N ASP A 73 3.31 -23.61 -26.34
CA ASP A 73 4.21 -23.33 -25.21
C ASP A 73 4.42 -21.83 -24.94
N LEU A 74 4.43 -21.00 -25.99
CA LEU A 74 4.55 -19.55 -25.84
C LEU A 74 3.30 -18.95 -25.19
N ILE A 75 2.11 -19.40 -25.61
CA ILE A 75 0.84 -18.92 -25.05
C ILE A 75 0.72 -19.35 -23.59
N ILE A 76 1.09 -20.60 -23.26
CA ILE A 76 1.12 -21.10 -21.88
C ILE A 76 2.06 -20.25 -21.02
N SER A 77 3.28 -19.96 -21.51
CA SER A 77 4.27 -19.14 -20.79
C SER A 77 3.75 -17.72 -20.51
N VAL A 78 3.12 -17.09 -21.51
CA VAL A 78 2.53 -15.75 -21.36
C VAL A 78 1.35 -15.77 -20.39
N PHE A 79 0.51 -16.80 -20.45
CA PHE A 79 -0.62 -16.99 -19.54
C PHE A 79 -0.15 -17.15 -18.09
N GLU A 80 0.81 -18.05 -17.83
CA GLU A 80 1.36 -18.25 -16.50
C GLU A 80 2.06 -16.99 -15.97
N SER A 81 2.75 -16.24 -16.83
CA SER A 81 3.32 -14.94 -16.45
C SER A 81 2.25 -13.92 -16.04
N ALA A 82 1.13 -13.85 -16.76
CA ALA A 82 0.02 -12.96 -16.41
C ALA A 82 -0.68 -13.39 -15.11
N LYS A 83 -0.84 -14.70 -14.90
CA LYS A 83 -1.36 -15.29 -13.65
C LYS A 83 -0.46 -14.91 -12.48
N GLU A 84 0.85 -15.04 -12.65
CA GLU A 84 1.85 -14.70 -11.64
C GLU A 84 1.81 -13.21 -11.29
N GLU A 85 1.76 -12.30 -12.27
CA GLU A 85 1.62 -10.86 -12.02
C GLU A 85 0.29 -10.52 -11.32
N PHE A 86 -0.79 -11.21 -11.68
CA PHE A 86 -2.08 -11.05 -11.01
C PHE A 86 -1.98 -11.38 -9.53
N LEU A 87 -1.44 -12.55 -9.15
CA LEU A 87 -1.28 -12.94 -7.75
C LEU A 87 -0.29 -12.02 -7.01
N ASN A 88 0.81 -11.63 -7.65
CA ASN A 88 1.80 -10.70 -7.09
C ASN A 88 1.20 -9.31 -6.81
N SER A 89 0.27 -8.85 -7.64
CA SER A 89 -0.41 -7.56 -7.41
C SER A 89 -1.21 -7.55 -6.10
N TYR A 90 -1.85 -8.66 -5.73
CA TYR A 90 -2.51 -8.79 -4.42
C TYR A 90 -1.52 -8.94 -3.29
N ASP A 91 -0.44 -9.69 -3.48
CA ASP A 91 0.55 -9.85 -2.41
C ASP A 91 1.20 -8.53 -2.07
N GLU A 92 1.60 -7.74 -3.06
CA GLU A 92 2.14 -6.41 -2.82
C GLU A 92 1.11 -5.48 -2.16
N ALA A 93 -0.16 -5.54 -2.57
CA ALA A 93 -1.22 -4.78 -1.90
C ALA A 93 -1.34 -5.16 -0.42
N CYS A 94 -1.29 -6.46 -0.11
CA CYS A 94 -1.32 -6.98 1.25
C CYS A 94 -0.07 -6.58 2.05
N GLN A 95 1.11 -6.54 1.43
CA GLN A 95 2.34 -6.02 2.07
C GLN A 95 2.15 -4.55 2.49
N LYS A 96 1.60 -3.71 1.61
CA LYS A 96 1.32 -2.29 1.94
C LYS A 96 0.29 -2.14 3.06
N TYR A 97 -0.72 -3.02 3.12
CA TYR A 97 -1.67 -3.11 4.24
C TYR A 97 -0.97 -3.47 5.56
N LEU A 98 -0.12 -4.51 5.56
CA LEU A 98 0.62 -4.95 6.75
C LEU A 98 1.59 -3.87 7.24
N ASP A 99 2.23 -3.15 6.32
CA ASP A 99 3.13 -2.02 6.57
C ASP A 99 2.43 -0.74 7.03
N LYS A 100 1.09 -0.71 7.13
CA LYS A 100 0.27 0.47 7.47
C LYS A 100 0.46 1.66 6.49
N LYS A 101 0.80 1.38 5.24
CA LYS A 101 0.96 2.40 4.17
C LYS A 101 -0.37 2.83 3.53
N VAL A 102 -1.46 2.18 3.92
CA VAL A 102 -2.84 2.44 3.49
C VAL A 102 -3.76 2.47 4.70
N ASP A 103 -4.96 3.04 4.55
CA ASP A 103 -5.98 2.96 5.58
C ASP A 103 -6.49 1.51 5.70
N LYS A 104 -6.26 0.87 6.86
CA LYS A 104 -6.57 -0.56 7.05
C LYS A 104 -8.06 -0.87 6.94
N GLU A 105 -8.91 -0.01 7.49
CA GLU A 105 -10.36 -0.22 7.49
C GLU A 105 -10.92 -0.10 6.07
N ARG A 106 -10.49 0.95 5.35
CA ARG A 106 -10.87 1.16 3.95
C ARG A 106 -10.34 0.07 3.04
N PHE A 107 -9.08 -0.35 3.25
CA PHE A 107 -8.48 -1.44 2.48
C PHE A 107 -9.25 -2.75 2.68
N LYS A 108 -9.51 -3.13 3.95
CA LYS A 108 -10.32 -4.32 4.26
C LYS A 108 -11.68 -4.23 3.62
N LYS A 109 -12.41 -3.12 3.78
CA LYS A 109 -13.72 -2.92 3.13
C LYS A 109 -13.67 -3.09 1.61
N SER A 110 -12.57 -2.68 0.97
CA SER A 110 -12.42 -2.74 -0.49
C SER A 110 -12.07 -4.13 -1.01
N TYR A 111 -11.23 -4.87 -0.29
CA TYR A 111 -10.61 -6.11 -0.79
C TYR A 111 -10.99 -7.37 -0.01
N PHE A 112 -11.85 -7.28 1.00
CA PHE A 112 -12.26 -8.42 1.82
C PHE A 112 -12.74 -9.61 0.99
N VAL A 113 -13.69 -9.36 0.07
CA VAL A 113 -14.24 -10.40 -0.79
C VAL A 113 -13.21 -10.87 -1.82
N GLU A 114 -12.47 -9.95 -2.44
CA GLU A 114 -11.48 -10.29 -3.48
C GLU A 114 -10.38 -11.20 -2.94
N ILE A 115 -9.81 -10.87 -1.77
CA ILE A 115 -8.78 -11.68 -1.12
C ILE A 115 -9.35 -13.04 -0.70
N GLN A 116 -10.57 -13.09 -0.17
CA GLN A 116 -11.21 -14.37 0.15
C GLN A 116 -11.38 -15.25 -1.10
N SER A 117 -11.89 -14.68 -2.18
CA SER A 117 -12.17 -15.39 -3.42
C SER A 117 -10.90 -15.92 -4.06
N ILE A 118 -9.81 -15.15 -4.06
CA ILE A 118 -8.54 -15.55 -4.69
C ILE A 118 -7.85 -16.65 -3.89
N VAL A 119 -7.78 -16.52 -2.56
CA VAL A 119 -7.14 -17.53 -1.71
C VAL A 119 -7.92 -18.85 -1.73
N LYS A 120 -9.25 -18.79 -1.81
CA LYS A 120 -10.10 -19.99 -1.90
C LYS A 120 -10.30 -20.53 -3.32
N ASN A 121 -9.75 -19.88 -4.35
CA ASN A 121 -9.95 -20.31 -5.73
C ASN A 121 -9.15 -21.58 -6.00
N ASP A 122 -9.80 -22.63 -6.50
CA ASP A 122 -9.15 -23.90 -6.82
C ASP A 122 -7.98 -23.73 -7.81
N ASN A 123 -8.06 -22.78 -8.75
CA ASN A 123 -6.99 -22.49 -9.72
C ASN A 123 -5.72 -21.91 -9.09
N PHE A 124 -5.82 -21.36 -7.87
CA PHE A 124 -4.70 -20.74 -7.15
C PHE A 124 -4.38 -21.47 -5.85
N LYS A 125 -5.11 -22.54 -5.53
CA LYS A 125 -5.00 -23.22 -4.24
C LYS A 125 -3.58 -23.70 -3.95
N GLU A 126 -2.92 -24.30 -4.94
CA GLU A 126 -1.53 -24.76 -4.82
C GLU A 126 -0.54 -23.63 -4.51
N LYS A 127 -0.83 -22.41 -4.99
CA LYS A 127 -0.01 -21.23 -4.77
C LYS A 127 -0.14 -20.72 -3.32
N TYR A 128 -1.28 -20.91 -2.66
CA TYR A 128 -1.55 -20.39 -1.31
C TYR A 128 -1.44 -21.43 -0.19
N ASP A 129 -1.68 -22.71 -0.46
CA ASP A 129 -1.65 -23.78 0.56
C ASP A 129 -0.24 -24.31 0.88
N SER A 130 0.77 -23.91 0.11
CA SER A 130 2.17 -24.30 0.35
C SER A 130 2.77 -23.62 1.58
N GLN A 131 3.43 -24.39 2.46
CA GLN A 131 4.22 -23.85 3.58
C GLN A 131 5.29 -22.84 3.13
N SER A 132 5.76 -22.95 1.88
CA SER A 132 6.78 -22.08 1.29
C SER A 132 6.20 -21.13 0.24
N THR A 133 4.91 -20.81 0.30
CA THR A 133 4.28 -19.87 -0.65
C THR A 133 5.05 -18.55 -0.75
N ASP A 134 5.16 -18.02 -1.97
CA ASP A 134 5.72 -16.69 -2.22
C ASP A 134 4.73 -15.57 -1.85
N TYR A 135 3.43 -15.87 -1.78
CA TYR A 135 2.36 -14.88 -1.48
C TYR A 135 2.05 -14.80 0.02
N LYS A 136 3.10 -14.67 0.84
CA LYS A 136 3.01 -14.71 2.30
C LYS A 136 2.17 -13.58 2.88
N ALA A 137 2.19 -12.40 2.25
CA ALA A 137 1.45 -11.26 2.75
C ALA A 137 -0.05 -11.47 2.53
N THR A 138 -0.44 -11.99 1.38
CA THR A 138 -1.83 -12.36 1.07
C THR A 138 -2.36 -13.37 2.07
N VAL A 139 -1.61 -14.46 2.32
CA VAL A 139 -1.99 -15.49 3.30
C VAL A 139 -2.11 -14.91 4.70
N LYS A 140 -1.17 -14.05 5.10
CA LYS A 140 -1.20 -13.41 6.43
C LYS A 140 -2.42 -12.50 6.60
N VAL A 141 -2.76 -11.69 5.58
CA VAL A 141 -3.93 -10.81 5.60
C VAL A 141 -5.22 -11.64 5.60
N TYR A 142 -5.30 -12.68 4.77
CA TYR A 142 -6.42 -13.60 4.77
C TYR A 142 -6.62 -14.22 6.16
N ASN A 143 -5.55 -14.73 6.78
CA ASN A 143 -5.62 -15.29 8.13
C ASN A 143 -6.03 -14.23 9.18
N GLU A 144 -5.51 -13.01 9.10
CA GLU A 144 -5.91 -11.89 9.97
C GLU A 144 -7.41 -11.58 9.88
N TRP A 145 -8.04 -11.80 8.72
CA TRP A 145 -9.43 -11.42 8.48
C TRP A 145 -10.43 -12.56 8.66
N PHE A 146 -10.03 -13.80 8.39
CA PHE A 146 -10.93 -14.94 8.28
C PHE A 146 -10.61 -16.08 9.24
N ASN A 147 -9.40 -16.11 9.81
CA ASN A 147 -9.01 -17.15 10.74
C ASN A 147 -9.20 -16.61 12.17
N LEU A 148 -10.36 -16.92 12.75
CA LEU A 148 -10.81 -16.40 14.05
C LEU A 148 -10.31 -17.23 15.24
N GLU A 149 -9.58 -18.31 15.00
CA GLU A 149 -8.89 -19.07 16.06
C GLU A 149 -7.60 -18.34 16.46
N LYS A 150 -7.70 -17.52 17.51
CA LYS A 150 -6.57 -17.05 18.32
C LYS A 150 -6.84 -17.36 19.78
#